data_AF-A0A943ITI7-F1
#
_entry.id   AF-A0A943ITI7-F1
#
_cell.length_a   1.000
_cell.length_b   1.000
_cell.length_c   1.000
_cell.angle_alpha   90.00
_cell.angle_beta   90.00
_cell.angle_gamma   90.00
#
_symmetry.space_group_name_H-M   'P 1'
#
loop_
_entity.id
_entity.type
_entity.pdbx_description
1 polymer ?
#
loop_
_entity_poly.entity_id
_entity_poly.type
_entity_poly.pdbx_seq_one_letter_code
_entity_poly.pdbx_strand_id
1 'polypeptide(L)' 'MTYEEQISLFEALALNGAWSNAACTGYCLLAMQRAGLDEKTIEKVLHELHWAFDDTSVQQAEKIYCGGEE' A
#
# COMPACT_ATOMS: atom_id res chain seq x y z
N MET A 1 -6.59 -14.33 14.12
CA MET A 1 -6.02 -14.10 12.78
C MET A 1 -4.52 -13.91 12.95
N THR A 2 -3.76 -14.86 12.45
CA THR A 2 -2.30 -14.87 12.40
C THR A 2 -1.80 -13.87 11.34
N TYR A 3 -0.49 -13.57 11.33
CA TYR A 3 0.13 -12.71 10.32
C TYR A 3 -0.01 -13.28 8.91
N GLU A 4 0.18 -14.59 8.76
CA GLU A 4 0.03 -15.30 7.49
C GLU A 4 -1.41 -15.21 6.94
N GLU A 5 -2.41 -15.32 7.83
CA GLU A 5 -3.81 -15.16 7.45
C GLU A 5 -4.15 -13.72 7.04
N GLN A 6 -3.50 -12.71 7.62
CA GLN A 6 -3.65 -11.32 7.20
C GLN A 6 -3.03 -11.04 5.84
N ILE A 7 -1.83 -11.56 5.57
CA ILE A 7 -1.14 -11.43 4.28
C ILE A 7 -1.97 -12.09 3.17
N SER A 8 -2.43 -13.33 3.41
CA SER A 8 -3.26 -14.06 2.45
C SER A 8 -4.57 -13.35 2.12
N LEU A 9 -5.21 -12.73 3.13
CA LEU A 9 -6.43 -11.96 2.94
C LEU A 9 -6.17 -10.66 2.16
N PHE A 10 -5.07 -9.98 2.47
CA PHE A 10 -4.65 -8.77 1.77
C PHE A 10 -4.40 -9.05 0.28
N GLU A 11 -3.63 -10.09 -0.04
CA GLU A 11 -3.36 -10.51 -1.42
C GLU A 11 -4.66 -10.84 -2.16
N ALA A 12 -5.55 -11.62 -1.53
CA ALA A 12 -6.83 -11.97 -2.13
C ALA A 12 -7.70 -10.73 -2.44
N LEU A 13 -7.74 -9.74 -1.55
CA LEU A 13 -8.52 -8.51 -1.73
C LEU A 13 -7.89 -7.56 -2.78
N ALA A 14 -6.56 -7.54 -2.87
CA ALA A 14 -5.86 -6.78 -3.90
C ALA A 14 -6.09 -7.38 -5.30
N LEU A 15 -6.02 -8.71 -5.42
CA LEU A 15 -6.18 -9.44 -6.68
C LEU A 15 -7.63 -9.48 -7.19
N ASN A 16 -8.63 -9.42 -6.30
CA ASN A 16 -10.04 -9.50 -6.69
C ASN A 16 -10.72 -8.14 -6.93
N GLY A 17 -9.99 -7.03 -6.79
CA GLY A 17 -10.51 -5.68 -6.99
C GLY A 17 -11.47 -5.17 -5.90
N ALA A 18 -11.61 -5.88 -4.79
CA ALA A 18 -12.38 -5.42 -3.62
C ALA A 18 -11.62 -4.37 -2.79
N TRP A 19 -10.34 -4.15 -3.09
CA TRP A 19 -9.51 -3.15 -2.43
C TRP A 19 -9.67 -1.76 -3.06
N SER A 20 -9.81 -0.73 -2.20
CA SER A 20 -9.87 0.68 -2.62
C SER A 20 -8.61 1.44 -2.24
N ASN A 21 -8.30 2.51 -2.98
CA ASN A 21 -7.17 3.40 -2.65
C ASN A 21 -7.29 3.96 -1.23
N ALA A 22 -8.50 4.29 -0.77
CA ALA A 22 -8.75 4.75 0.59
C ALA A 22 -8.35 3.71 1.66
N ALA A 23 -8.66 2.43 1.42
CA ALA A 23 -8.23 1.35 2.31
C ALA A 23 -6.69 1.25 2.34
N CYS A 24 -6.04 1.27 1.16
CA CYS A 24 -4.58 1.28 1.03
C CYS A 24 -3.93 2.40 1.86
N THR A 25 -4.37 3.64 1.63
CA THR A 25 -3.88 4.84 2.33
C THR A 25 -4.04 4.71 3.84
N GLY A 26 -5.18 4.16 4.31
CA GLY A 26 -5.43 3.92 5.73
C GLY A 26 -4.45 2.93 6.36
N TYR A 27 -4.12 1.83 5.67
CA TYR A 27 -3.12 0.87 6.15
C TYR A 27 -1.71 1.46 6.14
N CYS A 28 -1.33 2.20 5.10
CA CYS A 28 -0.03 2.89 5.03
C CYS A 28 0.12 3.89 6.19
N LEU A 29 -0.90 4.72 6.45
CA LEU A 29 -0.90 5.64 7.59
C LEU A 29 -0.71 4.91 8.92
N LEU A 30 -1.49 3.84 9.15
CA LEU A 30 -1.40 3.06 10.39
C LEU A 30 -0.03 2.41 10.55
N ALA A 31 0.54 1.88 9.48
CA ALA A 31 1.87 1.27 9.49
C ALA A 31 2.96 2.30 9.84
N MET A 32 2.92 3.48 9.23
CA MET A 32 3.87 4.55 9.51
C MET A 32 3.75 5.10 10.93
N GLN A 33 2.52 5.26 11.44
CA GLN A 33 2.28 5.64 12.84
C GLN A 33 2.86 4.61 13.81
N ARG A 34 2.68 3.30 13.53
CA ARG A 34 3.23 2.22 14.36
C ARG A 34 4.76 2.15 14.29
N ALA A 35 5.34 2.52 13.16
CA ALA A 35 6.79 2.64 12.99
C ALA A 35 7.37 3.90 13.63
N GLY A 36 6.54 4.81 14.15
CA GLY A 36 6.98 6.00 14.88
C GLY A 36 7.53 7.12 13.98
N LEU A 37 7.10 7.18 12.72
CA LEU A 37 7.47 8.27 11.81
C LEU A 37 6.85 9.59 12.28
N ASP A 38 7.55 10.70 12.05
CA ASP A 38 7.01 12.02 12.34
C ASP A 38 5.93 12.44 11.34
N GLU A 39 5.05 13.33 11.79
CA GLU A 39 3.88 13.77 11.03
C GLU A 39 4.24 14.36 9.65
N LYS A 40 5.34 15.12 9.53
CA LYS A 40 5.74 15.71 8.25
C LYS A 40 6.22 14.66 7.27
N THR A 41 6.89 13.62 7.76
CA THR A 41 7.30 12.49 6.92
C THR A 41 6.08 11.69 6.47
N ILE A 42 5.13 11.42 7.36
CA ILE A 42 3.86 10.74 7.02
C ILE A 42 3.11 11.53 5.95
N GLU A 43 2.94 12.85 6.11
CA GLU A 43 2.24 13.70 5.16
C GLU A 43 2.88 13.64 3.76
N LYS A 44 4.21 13.72 3.68
CA LYS A 44 4.95 13.61 2.42
C LYS A 44 4.72 12.25 1.75
N VAL A 45 4.82 11.15 2.49
CA VAL A 45 4.61 9.80 1.93
C VAL A 45 3.18 9.63 1.44
N LEU A 46 2.18 10.12 2.18
CA LEU A 46 0.78 10.04 1.75
C LEU A 46 0.49 10.90 0.51
N HIS A 47 1.17 12.05 0.37
CA HIS A 47 1.07 12.89 -0.83
C HIS A 47 1.60 12.15 -2.06
N GLU A 48 2.81 11.58 -1.98
CA GLU A 48 3.39 10.81 -3.08
C GLU A 48 2.58 9.54 -3.37
N LEU A 49 2.06 8.86 -2.34
CA LEU A 49 1.20 7.68 -2.50
C LEU A 49 -0.07 8.00 -3.31
N HIS A 50 -0.68 9.17 -3.10
CA HIS A 50 -1.84 9.58 -3.87
C HIS A 50 -1.52 9.68 -5.36
N TRP A 51 -0.41 10.33 -5.73
CA TRP A 51 0.02 10.45 -7.12
C TRP A 51 0.42 9.11 -7.73
N ALA A 52 1.06 8.23 -6.95
CA ALA A 52 1.43 6.91 -7.41
C ALA A 52 0.21 6.08 -7.87
N PHE A 53 -0.97 6.26 -7.25
CA PHE A 53 -2.20 5.58 -7.68
C PHE A 53 -2.69 6.04 -9.06
N ASP A 54 -2.44 7.29 -9.45
CA ASP A 54 -2.85 7.83 -10.74
C ASP A 54 -1.81 7.56 -11.84
N ASP A 55 -0.52 7.61 -11.48
CA ASP A 55 0.60 7.49 -12.42
C ASP A 55 0.99 6.03 -12.71
N THR A 56 0.59 5.08 -11.86
CA THR A 56 1.04 3.67 -11.93
C THR A 56 -0.14 2.71 -11.97
N SER A 57 -0.14 1.77 -12.93
CA SER A 57 -1.15 0.71 -12.95
C SER A 57 -0.91 -0.31 -11.82
N VAL A 58 -1.96 -1.03 -11.41
CA VAL A 58 -1.86 -2.09 -10.39
C VAL A 58 -0.77 -3.11 -10.73
N GLN A 59 -0.66 -3.51 -12.01
CA GLN A 59 0.35 -4.47 -12.47
C GLN A 59 1.77 -3.90 -12.41
N GLN A 60 1.94 -2.60 -12.68
CA GLN A 60 3.25 -1.95 -12.55
C GLN A 60 3.66 -1.85 -11.08
N ALA A 61 2.74 -1.47 -10.19
CA ALA A 61 2.99 -1.42 -8.75
C ALA A 61 3.35 -2.80 -8.18
N GLU A 62 2.67 -3.86 -8.62
CA GLU A 62 2.98 -5.25 -8.26
C GLU A 62 4.40 -5.65 -8.71
N LYS A 63 4.78 -5.31 -9.94
CA LYS A 63 6.15 -5.58 -10.43
C LYS A 63 7.20 -4.88 -9.58
N ILE A 64 6.99 -3.61 -9.23
CA ILE A 64 7.90 -2.85 -8.36
C ILE A 64 8.06 -3.55 -7.00
N TYR A 65 6.96 -4.00 -6.39
CA TYR A 65 7.00 -4.72 -5.11
C TYR A 65 7.72 -6.07 -5.21
N CYS A 66 7.44 -6.84 -6.26
CA CYS A 66 8.04 -8.16 -6.47
C CYS A 66 9.50 -8.11 -6.99
N GLY A 67 10.05 -6.91 -7.22
CA GLY A 67 11.43 -6.72 -7.70
C GLY A 67 11.63 -7.03 -9.19
N GLY A 68 10.57 -6.95 -9.99
CA GLY A 68 10.68 -7.06 -11.44
C GLY A 68 11.31 -5.80 -12.03
N GLU A 69 12.57 -5.88 -12.41
CA GLU A 69 13.26 -4.87 -13.23
C GLU A 69 12.50 -4.65 -14.57
N GLU A 70 12.53 -3.41 -15.08
CA GLU A 70 11.91 -2.98 -16.34
C GLU A 70 12.31 -3.84 -17.56
#